data_AF-A0A1X9MEE5-F1
#
_entry.id   AF-A0A1X9MEE5-F1
#
_cell.length_a   1.000
_cell.length_b   1.000
_cell.length_c   1.000
_cell.angle_alpha   90.00
_cell.angle_beta   90.00
_cell.angle_gamma   90.00
#
_symmetry.space_group_name_H-M   'P 1'
#
loop_
_entity.id
_entity.type
_entity.pdbx_description
1 polymer ?
#
loop_
_entity_poly.entity_id
_entity_poly.type
_entity_poly.pdbx_seq_one_letter_code
_entity_poly.pdbx_strand_id
1 'polypeptide(L)'
;MSLERISAQNILEDISSVYHYPEQYVTNSNEEGKKRIGFLGNDVPVELLIAAGCIPVPVRGSRNKDPYLADEYLESGFEPRVKMQMGQIVNGIYRDLDYLIISNSSDAVIRVYYYLRALKLAEHDRKLPELYFFDFLHSKVRSATLYNLDRVQELVKELEQWCGHSITNQDLVNAIKLSNKTRRLLKRFSSLRGLKQHM
;
A
#
# COMPACT_ATOMS: atom_id res chain seq x y z
N MET A 1 -9.15 -36.98 11.85
CA MET A 1 -9.19 -35.49 11.86
C MET A 1 -10.48 -35.05 11.18
N SER A 2 -11.31 -34.23 11.84
CA SER A 2 -12.59 -33.77 11.27
C SER A 2 -12.37 -32.87 10.05
N LEU A 3 -13.26 -32.94 9.04
CA LEU A 3 -13.18 -32.15 7.80
C LEU A 3 -13.03 -30.63 8.07
N GLU A 4 -13.66 -30.12 9.12
CA GLU A 4 -13.57 -28.71 9.52
C GLU A 4 -12.14 -28.30 9.94
N ARG A 5 -11.37 -29.20 10.56
CA ARG A 5 -9.98 -28.92 10.95
C ARG A 5 -9.05 -28.86 9.75
N ILE A 6 -9.28 -29.70 8.75
CA ILE A 6 -8.52 -29.70 7.49
C ILE A 6 -8.81 -28.41 6.70
N SER A 7 -10.08 -27.99 6.63
CA SER A 7 -10.47 -26.73 5.98
C SER A 7 -9.84 -25.49 6.65
N ALA A 8 -9.81 -25.44 7.99
CA ALA A 8 -9.23 -24.30 8.70
C ALA A 8 -7.70 -24.21 8.51
N GLN A 9 -7.01 -25.36 8.45
CA GLN A 9 -5.57 -25.41 8.24
C GLN A 9 -5.18 -24.94 6.84
N ASN A 10 -5.91 -25.36 5.81
CA ASN A 10 -5.71 -24.88 4.44
C ASN A 10 -5.89 -23.36 4.33
N ILE A 11 -6.92 -22.79 4.99
CA ILE A 11 -7.13 -21.32 5.00
C ILE A 11 -5.96 -20.58 5.65
N LEU A 12 -5.37 -21.12 6.73
CA LEU A 12 -4.22 -20.51 7.38
C LEU A 12 -2.96 -20.61 6.53
N GLU A 13 -2.78 -21.71 5.80
CA GLU A 13 -1.69 -21.89 4.85
C GLU A 13 -1.82 -20.87 3.68
N ASP A 14 -3.02 -20.70 3.15
CA ASP A 14 -3.32 -19.70 2.12
C ASP A 14 -2.98 -18.27 2.62
N ILE A 15 -3.48 -17.90 3.81
CA ILE A 15 -3.18 -16.58 4.41
C ILE A 15 -1.67 -16.42 4.68
N SER A 16 -0.99 -17.48 5.12
CA SER A 16 0.45 -17.46 5.37
C SER A 16 1.23 -17.25 4.07
N SER A 17 0.83 -17.90 2.98
CA SER A 17 1.46 -17.73 1.67
C SER A 17 1.34 -16.28 1.17
N VAL A 18 0.14 -15.68 1.25
CA VAL A 18 -0.12 -14.27 0.91
C VAL A 18 0.72 -13.34 1.78
N TYR A 19 0.90 -13.67 3.05
CA TYR A 19 1.65 -12.83 3.98
C TYR A 19 3.15 -12.81 3.69
N HIS A 20 3.73 -13.98 3.40
CA HIS A 20 5.17 -14.13 3.15
C HIS A 20 5.58 -13.71 1.74
N TYR A 21 4.70 -13.91 0.75
CA TYR A 21 4.96 -13.65 -0.66
C TYR A 21 3.89 -12.75 -1.30
N PRO A 22 3.63 -11.55 -0.74
CA PRO A 22 2.60 -10.66 -1.25
C PRO A 22 2.85 -10.26 -2.72
N GLU A 23 4.12 -10.13 -3.12
CA GLU A 23 4.50 -9.83 -4.51
C GLU A 23 4.00 -10.88 -5.50
N GLN A 24 4.03 -12.17 -5.13
CA GLN A 24 3.59 -13.25 -6.01
C GLN A 24 2.08 -13.19 -6.21
N TYR A 25 1.32 -12.77 -5.20
CA TYR A 25 -0.13 -12.61 -5.31
C TYR A 25 -0.51 -11.43 -6.23
N VAL A 26 0.28 -10.37 -6.22
CA VAL A 26 0.10 -9.21 -7.11
C VAL A 26 0.43 -9.57 -8.56
N THR A 27 1.44 -10.42 -8.78
CA THR A 27 1.81 -10.90 -10.12
C THR A 27 0.85 -11.98 -10.65
N ASN A 28 0.41 -12.93 -9.80
CA ASN A 28 -0.36 -14.12 -10.20
C ASN A 28 -1.88 -13.92 -10.20
N SER A 29 -2.39 -12.78 -9.74
CA SER A 29 -3.81 -12.48 -9.86
C SER A 29 -4.13 -12.24 -11.34
N ASN A 30 -4.97 -13.12 -11.92
CA ASN A 30 -5.50 -13.02 -13.29
C ASN A 30 -6.49 -11.84 -13.40
N GLU A 31 -5.97 -10.64 -13.18
CA GLU A 31 -6.69 -9.37 -13.23
C GLU A 31 -6.10 -8.54 -14.37
N GLU A 32 -6.03 -9.16 -15.56
CA GLU A 32 -5.55 -8.51 -16.78
C GLU A 32 -6.32 -7.21 -17.02
N GLY A 33 -5.58 -6.13 -17.32
CA GLY A 33 -6.13 -4.81 -17.58
C GLY A 33 -6.30 -3.90 -16.36
N LYS A 34 -6.17 -4.41 -15.12
CA LYS A 34 -6.21 -3.54 -13.92
C LYS A 34 -4.85 -2.94 -13.60
N LYS A 35 -4.86 -1.66 -13.20
CA LYS A 35 -3.66 -0.94 -12.75
C LYS A 35 -3.20 -1.43 -11.38
N ARG A 36 -1.91 -1.69 -11.24
CA ARG A 36 -1.27 -2.04 -9.97
C ARG A 36 -0.72 -0.78 -9.34
N ILE A 37 -1.35 -0.32 -8.27
CA ILE A 37 -1.00 0.95 -7.61
C ILE A 37 -0.41 0.64 -6.25
N GLY A 38 0.89 0.91 -6.10
CA GLY A 38 1.57 0.83 -4.83
C GLY A 38 1.18 1.97 -3.91
N PHE A 39 1.24 1.72 -2.60
CA PHE A 39 1.14 2.80 -1.62
C PHE A 39 2.14 2.66 -0.48
N LEU A 40 2.72 3.79 -0.08
CA LEU A 40 3.65 3.94 1.03
C LEU A 40 3.17 5.04 1.98
N GLY A 41 3.17 4.71 3.27
CA GLY A 41 2.58 5.55 4.32
C GLY A 41 1.26 4.97 4.82
N ASN A 42 0.59 5.70 5.72
CA ASN A 42 -0.61 5.25 6.43
C ASN A 42 -1.89 6.02 6.03
N ASP A 43 -1.77 7.08 5.23
CA ASP A 43 -2.87 8.02 4.97
C ASP A 43 -3.45 7.89 3.56
N VAL A 44 -2.85 7.04 2.72
CA VAL A 44 -3.38 6.76 1.38
C VAL A 44 -4.76 6.10 1.50
N PRO A 45 -5.83 6.68 0.92
CA PRO A 45 -7.19 6.17 1.03
C PRO A 45 -7.39 4.97 0.09
N VAL A 46 -7.08 3.76 0.59
CA VAL A 46 -7.20 2.50 -0.17
C VAL A 46 -8.60 2.28 -0.73
N GLU A 47 -9.64 2.81 -0.08
CA GLU A 47 -11.01 2.81 -0.60
C GLU A 47 -11.12 3.44 -1.99
N LEU A 48 -10.37 4.51 -2.29
CA LEU A 48 -10.40 5.14 -3.60
C LEU A 48 -9.75 4.26 -4.67
N LEU A 49 -8.64 3.59 -4.33
CA LEU A 49 -7.97 2.66 -5.24
C LEU A 49 -8.88 1.47 -5.58
N ILE A 50 -9.61 0.95 -4.59
CA ILE A 50 -10.61 -0.11 -4.79
C ILE A 50 -11.78 0.39 -5.64
N ALA A 51 -12.29 1.60 -5.36
CA ALA A 51 -13.40 2.18 -6.11
C ALA A 51 -13.04 2.46 -7.57
N ALA A 52 -11.79 2.80 -7.83
CA ALA A 52 -11.22 2.94 -9.18
C ALA A 52 -10.95 1.59 -9.88
N GLY A 53 -11.26 0.45 -9.24
CA GLY A 53 -11.05 -0.87 -9.84
C GLY A 53 -9.59 -1.27 -10.00
N CYS A 54 -8.66 -0.56 -9.35
CA CYS A 54 -7.23 -0.81 -9.43
C CYS A 54 -6.82 -1.81 -8.31
N ILE A 55 -5.64 -2.44 -8.41
CA ILE A 55 -5.10 -3.38 -7.42
C ILE A 55 -4.20 -2.62 -6.44
N PRO A 56 -4.62 -2.39 -5.18
CA PRO A 56 -3.81 -1.68 -4.19
C PRO A 56 -2.71 -2.59 -3.63
N VAL A 57 -1.45 -2.16 -3.73
CA VAL A 57 -0.27 -2.92 -3.31
C VAL A 57 0.45 -2.20 -2.15
N PRO A 58 0.35 -2.67 -0.91
CA PRO A 58 1.08 -2.05 0.20
C PRO A 58 2.58 -2.27 0.04
N VAL A 59 3.37 -1.20 0.06
CA VAL A 59 4.83 -1.31 0.11
C VAL A 59 5.24 -1.78 1.51
N ARG A 60 5.75 -3.01 1.58
CA ARG A 60 6.22 -3.64 2.83
C ARG A 60 7.74 -3.70 2.85
N GLY A 61 8.33 -3.50 4.02
CA GLY A 61 9.71 -3.90 4.26
C GLY A 61 9.76 -5.38 4.63
N SER A 62 10.67 -6.14 4.03
CA SER A 62 10.95 -7.53 4.40
C SER A 62 12.37 -7.64 4.90
N ARG A 63 12.56 -8.31 6.04
CA ARG A 63 13.87 -8.56 6.65
C ARG A 63 14.76 -9.50 5.83
N ASN A 64 14.14 -10.29 4.95
CA ASN A 64 14.86 -11.27 4.12
C ASN A 64 15.42 -10.65 2.82
N LYS A 65 15.20 -9.34 2.62
CA LYS A 65 15.61 -8.63 1.41
C LYS A 65 16.63 -7.58 1.82
N ASP A 66 17.75 -7.58 1.12
CA ASP A 66 18.94 -6.82 1.48
C ASP A 66 18.65 -5.30 1.61
N PRO A 67 18.81 -4.68 2.80
CA PRO A 67 18.61 -3.26 3.00
C PRO A 67 19.80 -2.40 2.56
N TYR A 68 20.97 -2.96 2.23
CA TYR A 68 22.19 -2.20 1.98
C TYR A 68 22.07 -1.22 0.80
N LEU A 69 21.23 -1.52 -0.21
CA LEU A 69 20.93 -0.58 -1.29
C LEU A 69 20.25 0.70 -0.79
N ALA A 70 19.51 0.65 0.31
CA ALA A 70 18.89 1.83 0.88
C ALA A 70 19.91 2.74 1.56
N ASP A 71 21.00 2.18 2.11
CA ASP A 71 22.04 2.94 2.84
C ASP A 71 22.90 3.80 1.90
N GLU A 72 22.87 3.53 0.58
CA GLU A 72 23.47 4.41 -0.43
C GLU A 72 22.73 5.75 -0.56
N TYR A 73 21.42 5.76 -0.27
CA TYR A 73 20.55 6.91 -0.51
C TYR A 73 19.97 7.52 0.77
N LEU A 74 19.82 6.73 1.83
CA LEU A 74 19.24 7.14 3.10
C LEU A 74 20.30 7.26 4.18
N GLU A 75 20.22 8.33 4.94
CA GLU A 75 21.09 8.53 6.10
C GLU A 75 20.87 7.48 7.19
N SER A 76 21.88 7.30 8.04
CA SER A 76 21.87 6.33 9.15
C SER A 76 20.69 6.52 10.13
N GLY A 77 20.18 7.75 10.25
CA GLY A 77 19.06 8.10 11.13
C GLY A 77 17.68 7.61 10.69
N PHE A 78 17.53 7.04 9.49
CA PHE A 78 16.26 6.46 9.06
C PHE A 78 15.91 5.18 9.82
N GLU A 79 14.62 5.04 10.17
CA GLU A 79 14.14 3.82 10.81
C GLU A 79 14.31 2.59 9.89
N PRO A 80 14.63 1.39 10.44
CA PRO A 80 14.88 0.20 9.64
C PRO A 80 13.74 -0.15 8.67
N ARG A 81 12.49 0.13 9.06
CA ARG A 81 11.32 -0.12 8.21
C ARG A 81 11.38 0.68 6.91
N VAL A 82 11.63 1.98 7.01
CA VAL A 82 11.70 2.88 5.85
C VAL A 82 12.90 2.53 4.97
N LYS A 83 14.04 2.17 5.57
CA LYS A 83 15.20 1.66 4.84
C LYS A 83 14.86 0.43 4.02
N MET A 84 14.24 -0.57 4.62
CA MET A 84 13.81 -1.77 3.89
C MET A 84 12.82 -1.44 2.76
N GLN A 85 11.85 -0.55 2.99
CA GLN A 85 10.88 -0.16 1.97
C GLN A 85 11.56 0.55 0.78
N MET A 86 12.43 1.52 1.05
CA MET A 86 13.20 2.24 0.03
C MET A 86 14.12 1.30 -0.74
N GLY A 87 14.89 0.47 -0.04
CA GLY A 87 15.79 -0.50 -0.65
C GLY A 87 15.06 -1.45 -1.60
N GLN A 88 13.86 -1.90 -1.23
CA GLN A 88 13.06 -2.74 -2.12
C GLN A 88 12.50 -2.02 -3.34
N ILE A 89 12.09 -0.76 -3.20
CA ILE A 89 11.66 0.07 -4.34
C ILE A 89 12.83 0.23 -5.32
N VAL A 90 13.99 0.63 -4.81
CA VAL A 90 15.19 0.89 -5.61
C VAL A 90 15.74 -0.39 -6.24
N ASN A 91 15.70 -1.53 -5.55
CA ASN A 91 16.10 -2.84 -6.08
C ASN A 91 15.08 -3.41 -7.10
N GLY A 92 14.02 -2.66 -7.44
CA GLY A 92 13.09 -3.03 -8.50
C GLY A 92 12.11 -4.13 -8.12
N ILE A 93 11.92 -4.45 -6.84
CA ILE A 93 10.86 -5.38 -6.40
C ILE A 93 9.47 -4.86 -6.77
N TYR A 94 9.33 -3.53 -6.81
CA TYR A 94 8.09 -2.85 -7.16
C TYR A 94 8.10 -2.27 -8.59
N ARG A 95 8.98 -2.78 -9.48
CA ARG A 95 9.11 -2.27 -10.87
C ARG A 95 7.88 -2.51 -11.74
N ASP A 96 7.04 -3.49 -11.39
CA ASP A 96 5.84 -3.88 -12.13
C ASP A 96 4.60 -3.09 -11.68
N LEU A 97 4.76 -2.13 -10.76
CA LEU A 97 3.71 -1.17 -10.43
C LEU A 97 3.58 -0.13 -11.54
N ASP A 98 2.35 0.23 -11.90
CA ASP A 98 2.10 1.36 -12.79
C ASP A 98 2.39 2.69 -12.06
N TYR A 99 1.92 2.80 -10.81
CA TYR A 99 2.02 4.00 -9.99
C TYR A 99 2.39 3.65 -8.54
N LEU A 100 3.03 4.59 -7.85
CA LEU A 100 3.33 4.52 -6.43
C LEU A 100 2.88 5.81 -5.74
N ILE A 101 1.85 5.70 -4.91
CA ILE A 101 1.36 6.80 -4.07
C ILE A 101 2.14 6.82 -2.76
N ILE A 102 2.73 7.96 -2.42
CA ILE A 102 3.46 8.15 -1.16
C ILE A 102 2.76 9.26 -0.38
N SER A 103 2.31 8.96 0.84
CA SER A 103 1.66 9.96 1.69
C SER A 103 2.63 10.70 2.60
N ASN A 104 2.23 11.87 3.07
CA ASN A 104 2.97 12.69 4.03
C ASN A 104 2.94 12.17 5.49
N SER A 105 2.82 10.85 5.69
CA SER A 105 2.55 10.23 7.01
C SER A 105 3.65 10.40 8.06
N SER A 106 4.87 10.70 7.62
CA SER A 106 6.00 11.06 8.49
C SER A 106 7.09 11.75 7.67
N ASP A 107 7.96 12.52 8.34
CA ASP A 107 9.11 13.18 7.69
C ASP A 107 10.00 12.18 6.94
N ALA A 108 10.19 10.98 7.49
CA ALA A 108 10.95 9.92 6.82
C ALA A 108 10.29 9.50 5.49
N VAL A 109 8.97 9.30 5.47
CA VAL A 109 8.26 8.90 4.25
C VAL A 109 8.23 10.06 3.23
N ILE A 110 8.09 11.30 3.68
CA ILE A 110 8.19 12.49 2.83
C ILE A 110 9.56 12.56 2.15
N ARG A 111 10.65 12.34 2.90
CA ARG A 111 12.00 12.33 2.34
C ARG A 111 12.21 11.21 1.32
N VAL A 112 11.64 10.02 1.57
CA VAL A 112 11.66 8.92 0.59
C VAL A 112 11.03 9.35 -0.74
N TYR A 113 9.90 10.05 -0.72
CA TYR A 113 9.29 10.57 -1.96
C TYR A 113 10.27 11.47 -2.73
N TYR A 114 10.88 12.45 -2.06
CA TYR A 114 11.82 13.36 -2.70
C TYR A 114 13.08 12.66 -3.22
N TYR A 115 13.58 11.66 -2.49
CA TYR A 115 14.75 10.88 -2.93
C TYR A 115 14.42 10.03 -4.14
N LEU A 116 13.29 9.34 -4.15
CA LEU A 116 12.84 8.59 -5.33
C LEU A 116 12.64 9.50 -6.54
N ARG A 117 12.10 10.71 -6.34
CA ARG A 117 11.96 11.71 -7.40
C ARG A 117 13.32 12.17 -7.94
N ALA A 118 14.29 12.43 -7.06
CA ALA A 118 15.65 12.78 -7.45
C ALA A 118 16.35 11.63 -8.19
N LEU A 119 16.19 10.39 -7.73
CA LEU A 119 16.75 9.20 -8.37
C LEU A 119 16.15 8.97 -9.76
N LYS A 120 14.84 9.15 -9.92
CA LYS A 120 14.20 9.04 -11.23
C LYS A 120 14.74 10.06 -12.24
N LEU A 121 15.17 11.22 -11.78
CA LEU A 121 15.80 12.26 -12.60
C LEU A 121 17.27 11.95 -12.90
N ALA A 122 18.01 11.40 -11.94
CA ALA A 122 19.44 11.13 -12.08
C ALA A 122 19.75 9.79 -12.79
N GLU A 123 18.89 8.78 -12.62
CA GLU A 123 19.09 7.40 -13.06
C GLU A 123 17.95 6.95 -13.97
N HIS A 124 17.87 7.48 -15.19
CA HIS A 124 16.76 7.21 -16.12
C HIS A 124 16.57 5.74 -16.49
N ASP A 125 17.64 4.93 -16.45
CA ASP A 125 17.58 3.49 -16.74
C ASP A 125 16.92 2.69 -15.61
N ARG A 126 16.81 3.27 -14.40
CA ARG A 126 16.15 2.61 -13.27
C ARG A 126 14.64 2.66 -13.46
N LYS A 127 14.04 1.47 -13.59
CA LYS A 127 12.59 1.30 -13.67
C LYS A 127 11.93 1.56 -12.31
N LEU A 128 11.67 2.83 -12.02
CA LEU A 128 10.83 3.26 -10.90
C LEU A 128 9.40 3.53 -11.38
N PRO A 129 8.37 3.17 -10.59
CA PRO A 129 6.98 3.49 -10.92
C PRO A 129 6.75 5.00 -10.99
N GLU A 130 5.66 5.42 -11.64
CA GLU A 130 5.24 6.82 -11.60
C GLU A 130 4.85 7.22 -10.18
N LEU A 131 5.44 8.30 -9.67
CA LEU A 131 5.29 8.71 -8.28
C LEU A 131 4.17 9.74 -8.15
N TYR A 132 3.28 9.53 -7.18
CA TYR A 132 2.26 10.50 -6.79
C TYR A 132 2.39 10.82 -5.29
N PHE A 133 2.40 12.11 -4.93
CA PHE A 133 2.46 12.52 -3.53
C PHE A 133 1.06 12.84 -3.03
N PHE A 134 0.63 12.14 -1.98
CA PHE A 134 -0.66 12.40 -1.34
C PHE A 134 -0.47 13.14 -0.02
N ASP A 135 -0.69 14.45 -0.04
CA ASP A 135 -0.56 15.31 1.13
C ASP A 135 -1.87 15.36 1.93
N PHE A 136 -1.86 14.89 3.17
CA PHE A 136 -3.01 14.87 4.06
C PHE A 136 -2.70 15.54 5.40
N LEU A 137 -3.43 16.59 5.74
CA LEU A 137 -3.22 17.34 6.98
C LEU A 137 -3.93 16.66 8.16
N HIS A 138 -3.23 16.51 9.29
CA HIS A 138 -3.78 15.91 10.52
C HIS A 138 -4.40 16.92 11.50
N SER A 139 -4.41 18.20 11.16
CA SER A 139 -5.04 19.24 11.98
C SER A 139 -6.56 19.15 11.88
N LYS A 140 -7.25 19.34 13.02
CA LYS A 140 -8.72 19.26 13.10
C LYS A 140 -9.44 20.56 12.71
N VAL A 141 -8.70 21.56 12.21
CA VAL A 141 -9.26 22.86 11.83
C VAL A 141 -10.01 22.77 10.49
N ARG A 142 -11.00 23.65 10.30
CA ARG A 142 -11.83 23.67 9.08
C ARG A 142 -11.00 23.85 7.80
N SER A 143 -9.97 24.69 7.82
CA SER A 143 -9.08 24.91 6.67
C SER A 143 -8.36 23.62 6.25
N ALA A 144 -7.89 22.83 7.20
CA ALA A 144 -7.26 21.54 6.92
C ALA A 144 -8.27 20.53 6.35
N THR A 145 -9.52 20.55 6.82
CA THR A 145 -10.59 19.70 6.26
C THR A 145 -10.90 20.05 4.80
N LEU A 146 -11.01 21.34 4.48
CA LEU A 146 -11.23 21.80 3.11
C LEU A 146 -10.04 21.46 2.20
N TYR A 147 -8.82 21.70 2.69
CA TYR A 147 -7.60 21.30 1.99
C TYR A 147 -7.57 19.79 1.68
N ASN A 148 -7.85 18.95 2.68
CA ASN A 148 -7.87 17.50 2.49
C ASN A 148 -8.96 17.06 1.52
N LEU A 149 -10.12 17.72 1.52
CA LEU A 149 -11.17 17.45 0.54
C LEU A 149 -10.68 17.72 -0.88
N ASP A 150 -9.99 18.85 -1.10
CA ASP A 150 -9.40 19.18 -2.41
C ASP A 150 -8.34 18.13 -2.83
N ARG A 151 -7.45 17.73 -1.91
CA ARG A 151 -6.43 16.69 -2.17
C ARG A 151 -7.04 15.34 -2.51
N VAL A 152 -8.14 14.97 -1.84
CA VAL A 152 -8.89 13.74 -2.14
C VAL A 152 -9.55 13.84 -3.52
N GLN A 153 -10.13 14.98 -3.88
CA GLN A 153 -10.73 15.19 -5.20
C GLN A 153 -9.68 15.16 -6.32
N GLU A 154 -8.49 15.69 -6.09
CA GLU A 154 -7.36 15.58 -7.03
C GLU A 154 -6.94 14.13 -7.23
N LEU A 155 -6.78 13.37 -6.13
CA LEU A 155 -6.47 11.95 -6.22
C LEU A 155 -7.55 11.16 -6.98
N VAL A 156 -8.83 11.49 -6.79
CA VAL A 156 -9.91 10.88 -7.59
C VAL A 156 -9.71 11.13 -9.08
N LYS A 157 -9.44 12.36 -9.50
CA LYS A 157 -9.22 12.69 -10.92
C LYS A 157 -8.03 11.94 -11.52
N GLU A 158 -6.94 11.84 -10.77
CA GLU A 158 -5.76 11.07 -11.20
C GLU A 158 -6.08 9.59 -11.34
N LEU A 159 -6.80 9.00 -10.38
CA LEU A 159 -7.24 7.60 -10.46
C LEU A 159 -8.16 7.36 -11.66
N GLU A 160 -9.10 8.26 -11.94
CA GLU A 160 -9.98 8.19 -13.11
C GLU A 160 -9.18 8.25 -14.42
N GLN A 161 -8.17 9.11 -14.48
CA GLN A 161 -7.25 9.21 -15.62
C GLN A 161 -6.42 7.92 -15.79
N TRP A 162 -5.88 7.37 -14.69
CA TRP A 162 -5.01 6.20 -14.73
C TRP A 162 -5.75 4.91 -15.05
N CYS A 163 -6.95 4.73 -14.48
CA CYS A 163 -7.77 3.53 -14.63
C CYS A 163 -8.81 3.68 -15.78
N GLY A 164 -8.94 4.87 -16.38
CA GLY A 164 -9.63 5.09 -17.66
C GLY A 164 -11.15 5.16 -17.60
N HIS A 165 -11.71 5.35 -16.40
CA HIS A 165 -13.16 5.46 -16.17
C HIS A 165 -13.45 6.33 -14.95
N SER A 166 -14.67 6.89 -14.88
CA SER A 166 -15.10 7.65 -13.72
C SER A 166 -15.37 6.76 -12.50
N ILE A 167 -15.14 7.29 -11.30
CA ILE A 167 -15.49 6.65 -10.03
C ILE A 167 -16.88 7.13 -9.63
N THR A 168 -17.87 6.23 -9.62
CA THR A 168 -19.22 6.61 -9.23
C THR A 168 -19.37 6.66 -7.71
N ASN A 169 -20.40 7.37 -7.23
CA ASN A 169 -20.79 7.33 -5.81
C ASN A 169 -21.07 5.89 -5.33
N GLN A 170 -21.60 5.03 -6.20
CA GLN A 170 -21.90 3.65 -5.85
C GLN A 170 -20.61 2.82 -5.69
N ASP A 171 -19.61 3.04 -6.54
CA ASP A 171 -18.30 2.39 -6.44
C ASP A 171 -17.62 2.76 -5.12
N LEU A 172 -17.65 4.05 -4.76
CA LEU A 172 -17.12 4.54 -3.50
C LEU A 172 -17.82 3.91 -2.29
N VAL A 173 -19.16 3.88 -2.29
CA VAL A 173 -19.94 3.24 -1.22
C VAL A 173 -19.61 1.76 -1.10
N ASN A 174 -19.46 1.06 -2.22
CA ASN A 174 -19.11 -0.37 -2.25
C ASN A 174 -17.70 -0.60 -1.70
N ALA A 175 -16.72 0.20 -2.11
CA ALA A 175 -15.34 0.13 -1.64
C ALA A 175 -15.24 0.40 -0.13
N ILE A 176 -15.94 1.43 0.38
CA ILE A 176 -16.00 1.73 1.81
C ILE A 176 -16.61 0.56 2.60
N LYS A 177 -17.72 -0.02 2.10
CA LYS A 177 -18.36 -1.19 2.73
C LYS A 177 -17.41 -2.39 2.77
N LEU A 178 -16.71 -2.67 1.67
CA LEU A 178 -15.73 -3.74 1.58
C LEU A 178 -14.59 -3.53 2.59
N SER A 179 -13.96 -2.37 2.57
CA SER A 179 -12.85 -2.02 3.47
C SER A 179 -13.25 -2.11 4.94
N ASN A 180 -14.42 -1.58 5.30
CA ASN A 180 -14.93 -1.67 6.68
C ASN A 180 -15.26 -3.11 7.10
N LYS A 181 -15.82 -3.92 6.20
CA LYS A 181 -16.05 -5.35 6.44
C LYS A 181 -14.71 -6.06 6.69
N THR A 182 -13.70 -5.81 5.86
CA THR A 182 -12.36 -6.39 6.01
C THR A 182 -11.72 -6.00 7.34
N ARG A 183 -11.71 -4.70 7.70
CA ARG A 183 -11.20 -4.24 9.00
C ARG A 183 -11.89 -4.95 10.18
N ARG A 184 -13.22 -5.08 10.13
CA ARG A 184 -14.00 -5.77 11.17
C ARG A 184 -13.63 -7.25 11.27
N LEU A 185 -13.49 -7.94 10.14
CA LEU A 185 -13.11 -9.36 10.11
C LEU A 185 -11.68 -9.58 10.62
N LEU A 186 -10.72 -8.77 10.21
CA LEU A 186 -9.34 -8.83 10.70
C LEU A 186 -9.26 -8.55 12.21
N LYS A 187 -10.03 -7.57 12.71
CA LYS A 187 -10.13 -7.29 14.15
C LYS A 187 -10.68 -8.50 14.92
N ARG A 188 -11.75 -9.13 14.41
CA ARG A 188 -12.32 -10.34 14.99
C ARG A 188 -11.32 -11.50 14.97
N PHE A 189 -10.65 -11.72 13.84
CA PHE A 189 -9.61 -12.75 13.74
C PHE A 189 -8.47 -12.52 14.72
N SER A 190 -8.00 -11.27 14.86
CA SER A 190 -6.98 -10.92 15.85
C SER A 190 -7.44 -11.18 17.29
N SER A 191 -8.70 -10.89 17.63
CA SER A 191 -9.23 -11.17 18.97
C SER A 191 -9.29 -12.66 19.31
N LEU A 192 -9.43 -13.54 18.30
CA LEU A 192 -9.43 -14.99 18.50
C LEU A 192 -8.06 -15.55 18.89
N ARG A 193 -6.97 -14.80 18.65
CA ARG A 193 -5.61 -15.17 19.09
C ARG A 193 -5.38 -14.92 20.59
N GLY A 194 -6.28 -14.18 21.25
CA GLY A 194 -6.09 -13.59 22.58
C GLY A 194 -6.57 -14.42 23.78
N LEU A 195 -6.78 -15.74 23.64
CA LEU A 195 -7.04 -16.62 24.79
C LEU A 195 -5.91 -17.65 24.91
N LYS A 196 -4.77 -17.24 25.47
CA LYS A 196 -3.97 -18.19 26.24
C LYS A 196 -4.80 -18.54 27.47
N GLN A 197 -5.44 -19.70 27.46
CA GLN A 197 -5.86 -20.34 28.69
C GLN A 197 -4.60 -20.63 29.48
N HIS A 198 -4.26 -19.75 30.42
CA HIS A 198 -3.39 -20.10 31.53
C HIS A 198 -4.21 -21.06 32.40
N MET A 199 -4.01 -22.36 32.19
CA MET A 199 -4.20 -23.39 33.20
C MET A 199 -2.85 -23.68 33.84
#